data_AF-A0A835II27-F1
#
_entry.id   AF-A0A835II27-F1
#
_cell.length_a   1.000
_cell.length_b   1.000
_cell.length_c   1.000
_cell.angle_alpha   90.00
_cell.angle_beta   90.00
_cell.angle_gamma   90.00
#
_symmetry.space_group_name_H-M   'P 1'
#
loop_
_entity.id
_entity.type
_entity.pdbx_description
1 polymer ?
#
loop_
_entity_poly.entity_id
_entity_poly.type
_entity_poly.pdbx_seq_one_letter_code
_entity_poly.pdbx_strand_id
1 'polypeptide(L)'
;MKKAEIEKKSARDLRKENGVKKARKAMDRYSRDPDFRFLHDQISQVFADELVSDMKSMKANQFGNISLASKWCPSLDSAFDKTTLLCESIARKVFPQNLYPEYEGVEEAHYAYRIRDRFRKEVLVPLRRILELPELYMSSKRWNVLPYSRVPSVAMTHYKKHFLKHDEVRFNEFLGKVEKGEAKIAAGALLPHEIIKSLTDGEQDAGQVAELQWKRMVSDLSEKGKLKNCIAVCDVSGSMDGTPMEVCVALGLLLSELSEHPWNGKVITFSAKPQLHKIEGNDLHSKTDSLFDEWNGE
;
A
#
# COMPACT_ATOMS: atom_id res chain seq x y z
N MET A 1 -4.41 -40.61 -5.13
CA MET A 1 -5.25 -39.73 -5.99
C MET A 1 -6.66 -39.56 -5.44
N LYS A 2 -7.47 -40.62 -5.26
CA LYS A 2 -8.86 -40.51 -4.75
C LYS A 2 -9.03 -39.79 -3.40
N LYS A 3 -8.14 -40.03 -2.42
CA LYS A 3 -8.18 -39.37 -1.10
C LYS A 3 -7.99 -37.85 -1.19
N ALA A 4 -7.02 -37.40 -2.00
CA ALA A 4 -6.75 -35.98 -2.23
C ALA A 4 -7.90 -35.27 -2.99
N GLU A 5 -8.61 -35.98 -3.87
CA GLU A 5 -9.80 -35.45 -4.55
C GLU A 5 -11.00 -35.30 -3.61
N ILE A 6 -11.21 -36.28 -2.73
CA ILE A 6 -12.26 -36.25 -1.71
C ILE A 6 -12.00 -35.11 -0.71
N GLU A 7 -10.76 -34.97 -0.24
CA GLU A 7 -10.36 -33.87 0.66
C GLU A 7 -10.53 -32.50 -0.02
N LYS A 8 -10.13 -32.35 -1.29
CA LYS A 8 -10.35 -31.12 -2.07
C LYS A 8 -11.84 -30.79 -2.21
N LYS A 9 -12.68 -31.79 -2.47
CA LYS A 9 -14.14 -31.62 -2.59
C LYS A 9 -14.75 -31.19 -1.26
N SER A 10 -14.43 -31.89 -0.18
CA SER A 10 -14.87 -31.57 1.19
C SER A 10 -14.46 -30.14 1.59
N ALA A 11 -13.20 -29.76 1.36
CA ALA A 11 -12.71 -28.42 1.63
C ALA A 11 -13.44 -27.34 0.81
N ARG A 12 -13.78 -27.63 -0.45
CA ARG A 12 -14.56 -26.72 -1.31
C ARG A 12 -15.98 -26.53 -0.78
N ASP A 13 -16.63 -27.61 -0.38
CA ASP A 13 -18.01 -27.58 0.09
C ASP A 13 -18.09 -26.85 1.45
N LEU A 14 -17.14 -27.10 2.35
CA LEU A 14 -17.00 -26.35 3.61
C LEU A 14 -16.79 -24.83 3.38
N ARG A 15 -15.98 -24.45 2.39
CA ARG A 15 -15.79 -23.03 2.02
C ARG A 15 -17.08 -22.39 1.50
N LYS A 16 -17.88 -23.13 0.72
CA LYS A 16 -19.19 -22.65 0.25
C LYS A 16 -20.14 -22.44 1.42
N GLU A 17 -20.25 -23.42 2.31
CA GLU A 17 -21.10 -23.34 3.50
C GLU A 17 -20.72 -22.14 4.38
N ASN A 18 -19.42 -21.95 4.64
CA ASN A 18 -18.92 -20.80 5.39
C ASN A 18 -19.22 -19.46 4.69
N GLY A 19 -19.16 -19.42 3.35
CA GLY A 19 -19.56 -18.25 2.57
C GLY A 19 -21.04 -17.90 2.76
N VAL A 20 -21.93 -18.91 2.70
CA VAL A 20 -23.37 -18.74 2.93
C VAL A 20 -23.65 -18.27 4.36
N LYS A 21 -22.97 -18.83 5.37
CA LYS A 21 -23.11 -18.39 6.77
C LYS A 21 -22.74 -16.91 6.95
N LYS A 22 -21.65 -16.46 6.32
CA LYS A 22 -21.22 -15.05 6.36
C LYS A 22 -22.23 -14.13 5.69
N ALA A 23 -22.71 -14.49 4.49
CA ALA A 23 -23.72 -13.72 3.77
C ALA A 23 -25.02 -13.60 4.57
N ARG A 24 -25.50 -14.70 5.17
CA ARG A 24 -26.69 -14.68 6.04
C ARG A 24 -26.51 -13.75 7.23
N LYS A 25 -25.36 -13.84 7.92
CA LYS A 25 -25.03 -12.93 9.04
C LYS A 25 -25.04 -11.46 8.61
N ALA A 26 -24.52 -11.15 7.42
CA ALA A 26 -24.52 -9.79 6.88
C ALA A 26 -25.95 -9.29 6.63
N MET A 27 -26.80 -10.12 6.02
CA MET A 27 -28.22 -9.79 5.76
C MET A 27 -29.04 -9.65 7.04
N ASP A 28 -28.82 -10.54 8.01
CA ASP A 28 -29.48 -10.48 9.31
C ASP A 28 -29.12 -9.18 10.04
N ARG A 29 -27.83 -8.80 10.01
CA ARG A 29 -27.37 -7.54 10.59
C ARG A 29 -27.96 -6.34 9.86
N TYR A 30 -27.91 -6.32 8.54
CA TYR A 30 -28.52 -5.26 7.72
C TYR A 30 -30.01 -5.06 8.02
N SER A 31 -30.73 -6.15 8.30
CA SER A 31 -32.16 -6.08 8.60
C SER A 31 -32.46 -5.56 10.02
N ARG A 32 -31.62 -5.91 11.01
CA ARG A 32 -31.88 -5.70 12.44
C ARG A 32 -31.17 -4.50 13.08
N ASP A 33 -30.03 -4.09 12.53
CA ASP A 33 -29.14 -3.07 13.08
C ASP A 33 -29.20 -1.79 12.21
N PRO A 34 -29.94 -0.75 12.64
CA PRO A 34 -30.12 0.47 11.85
C PRO A 34 -28.82 1.22 11.56
N ASP A 35 -27.88 1.21 12.51
CA ASP A 35 -26.58 1.90 12.37
C ASP A 35 -25.72 1.19 11.33
N PHE A 36 -25.68 -0.14 11.37
CA PHE A 36 -24.99 -0.92 10.35
C PHE A 36 -25.61 -0.73 8.96
N ARG A 37 -26.95 -0.72 8.87
CA ARG A 37 -27.64 -0.46 7.60
C ARG A 37 -27.30 0.92 7.04
N PHE A 38 -27.41 1.95 7.87
CA PHE A 38 -27.07 3.32 7.46
C PHE A 38 -25.62 3.41 6.98
N LEU A 39 -24.65 2.87 7.75
CA LEU A 39 -23.24 2.87 7.36
C LEU A 39 -23.01 2.12 6.04
N HIS A 40 -23.62 0.95 5.88
CA HIS A 40 -23.52 0.13 4.66
C HIS A 40 -24.05 0.88 3.43
N ASP A 41 -25.20 1.55 3.56
CA ASP A 41 -25.80 2.34 2.49
C ASP A 41 -24.95 3.55 2.11
N GLN A 42 -24.41 4.26 3.11
CA GLN A 42 -23.54 5.42 2.88
C GLN A 42 -22.23 5.00 2.21
N ILE A 43 -21.57 3.94 2.67
CA ILE A 43 -20.36 3.42 2.04
C ILE A 43 -20.64 3.01 0.59
N SER A 44 -21.75 2.30 0.37
CA SER A 44 -22.15 1.87 -0.97
C SER A 44 -22.43 3.06 -1.89
N GLN A 45 -23.01 4.14 -1.36
CA GLN A 45 -23.28 5.37 -2.09
C GLN A 45 -22.00 6.10 -2.48
N VAL A 46 -21.08 6.31 -1.53
CA VAL A 46 -19.78 6.95 -1.80
C VAL A 46 -19.01 6.20 -2.88
N PHE A 47 -18.92 4.88 -2.81
CA PHE A 47 -18.27 4.10 -3.86
C PHE A 47 -18.98 4.22 -5.20
N ALA A 48 -20.32 4.20 -5.22
CA ALA A 48 -21.05 4.32 -6.48
C ALA A 48 -20.81 5.69 -7.15
N ASP A 49 -20.87 6.78 -6.38
CA ASP A 49 -20.68 8.14 -6.88
C ASP A 49 -19.27 8.36 -7.42
N GLU A 50 -18.25 7.95 -6.66
CA GLU A 50 -16.84 8.01 -7.08
C GLU A 50 -16.58 7.16 -8.32
N LEU A 51 -17.07 5.92 -8.37
CA LEU A 51 -16.86 5.04 -9.52
C LEU A 51 -17.59 5.55 -10.78
N VAL A 52 -18.77 6.13 -10.64
CA VAL A 52 -19.48 6.76 -11.76
C VAL A 52 -18.71 7.99 -12.26
N SER A 53 -18.16 8.80 -11.35
CA SER A 53 -17.28 9.93 -11.68
C SER A 53 -16.03 9.46 -12.43
N ASP A 54 -15.33 8.46 -11.89
CA ASP A 54 -14.15 7.86 -12.49
C ASP A 54 -14.42 7.31 -13.90
N MET A 55 -15.57 6.66 -14.09
CA MET A 55 -15.99 6.16 -15.40
C MET A 55 -16.23 7.29 -16.41
N LYS A 56 -16.76 8.44 -15.96
CA LYS A 56 -16.92 9.63 -16.82
C LYS A 56 -15.55 10.22 -17.17
N SER A 57 -14.66 10.39 -16.20
CA SER A 57 -13.29 10.87 -16.39
C SER A 57 -12.52 9.95 -17.35
N MET A 58 -12.65 8.63 -17.19
CA MET A 58 -12.07 7.64 -18.09
C MET A 58 -12.57 7.80 -19.53
N LYS A 59 -13.89 7.92 -19.74
CA LYS A 59 -14.47 8.12 -21.07
C LYS A 59 -14.04 9.45 -21.71
N ALA A 60 -13.78 10.46 -20.90
CA ALA A 60 -13.27 11.77 -21.32
C ALA A 60 -11.73 11.81 -21.49
N ASN A 61 -11.03 10.68 -21.32
CA ASN A 61 -9.56 10.59 -21.30
C ASN A 61 -8.87 11.49 -20.24
N GLN A 62 -9.60 11.86 -19.18
CA GLN A 62 -9.09 12.63 -18.05
C GLN A 62 -8.54 11.71 -16.97
N PHE A 63 -7.50 10.94 -17.29
CA PHE A 63 -6.98 9.89 -16.41
C PHE A 63 -6.42 10.41 -15.07
N GLY A 64 -5.98 11.67 -15.02
CA GLY A 64 -5.51 12.31 -13.79
C GLY A 64 -6.63 12.59 -12.76
N ASN A 65 -7.89 12.56 -13.20
CA ASN A 65 -9.06 12.79 -12.35
C ASN A 65 -9.66 11.48 -11.83
N ILE A 66 -9.06 10.34 -12.14
CA ILE A 66 -9.53 9.03 -11.68
C ILE A 66 -9.07 8.80 -10.25
N SER A 67 -10.01 8.58 -9.35
CA SER A 67 -9.79 8.32 -7.94
C SER A 67 -9.22 6.91 -7.68
N LEU A 68 -8.90 6.63 -6.41
CA LEU A 68 -8.54 5.29 -5.95
C LEU A 68 -9.77 4.44 -5.55
N ALA A 69 -11.00 4.89 -5.81
CA ALA A 69 -12.21 4.18 -5.41
C ALA A 69 -12.25 2.76 -5.97
N SER A 70 -11.86 2.56 -7.24
CA SER A 70 -11.82 1.22 -7.84
C SER A 70 -10.77 0.29 -7.22
N LYS A 71 -9.67 0.84 -6.67
CA LYS A 71 -8.65 0.09 -5.93
C LYS A 71 -9.21 -0.43 -4.60
N TRP A 72 -9.90 0.43 -3.86
CA TRP A 72 -10.41 0.11 -2.52
C TRP A 72 -11.78 -0.58 -2.51
N CYS A 73 -12.54 -0.46 -3.59
CA CYS A 73 -13.80 -1.17 -3.76
C CYS A 73 -13.55 -2.69 -3.67
N PRO A 74 -14.33 -3.43 -2.87
CA PRO A 74 -14.22 -4.89 -2.80
C PRO A 74 -14.32 -5.52 -4.19
N SER A 75 -13.52 -6.57 -4.42
CA SER A 75 -13.70 -7.40 -5.62
C SER A 75 -14.84 -8.37 -5.41
N LEU A 76 -15.54 -8.71 -6.49
CA LEU A 76 -16.56 -9.76 -6.48
C LEU A 76 -15.99 -11.05 -5.88
N ASP A 77 -16.72 -11.66 -4.95
CA ASP A 77 -16.34 -12.90 -4.24
C ASP A 77 -15.07 -12.82 -3.39
N SER A 78 -14.55 -11.61 -3.15
CA SER A 78 -13.48 -11.39 -2.16
C SER A 78 -13.94 -11.72 -0.74
N ALA A 79 -13.00 -11.86 0.19
CA ALA A 79 -13.32 -12.10 1.60
C ALA A 79 -14.21 -10.98 2.18
N PHE A 80 -13.97 -9.73 1.77
CA PHE A 80 -14.76 -8.57 2.15
C PHE A 80 -16.17 -8.63 1.57
N ASP A 81 -16.31 -8.88 0.27
CA ASP A 81 -17.63 -9.00 -0.39
C ASP A 81 -18.47 -10.13 0.22
N LYS A 82 -17.87 -11.30 0.45
CA LYS A 82 -18.55 -12.44 1.10
C LYS A 82 -19.04 -12.16 2.52
N THR A 83 -18.48 -11.15 3.18
CA THR A 83 -18.81 -10.79 4.57
C THR A 83 -19.75 -9.58 4.66
N THR A 84 -19.79 -8.74 3.63
CA THR A 84 -20.49 -7.44 3.67
C THR A 84 -21.54 -7.28 2.57
N LEU A 85 -21.45 -8.07 1.49
CA LEU A 85 -22.27 -7.97 0.29
C LEU A 85 -22.24 -6.59 -0.39
N LEU A 86 -21.17 -5.81 -0.14
CA LEU A 86 -21.02 -4.46 -0.66
C LEU A 86 -20.99 -4.41 -2.19
N CYS A 87 -20.41 -5.42 -2.87
CA CYS A 87 -20.35 -5.38 -4.34
C CYS A 87 -21.75 -5.35 -4.97
N GLU A 88 -22.71 -6.09 -4.40
CA GLU A 88 -24.07 -6.06 -4.91
C GLU A 88 -24.74 -4.71 -4.66
N SER A 89 -24.60 -4.16 -3.45
CA SER A 89 -25.17 -2.85 -3.10
C SER A 89 -24.62 -1.72 -3.97
N ILE A 90 -23.29 -1.69 -4.17
CA ILE A 90 -22.63 -0.73 -5.06
C ILE A 90 -23.11 -0.93 -6.50
N ALA A 91 -23.15 -2.18 -6.99
CA ALA A 91 -23.61 -2.46 -8.35
C ALA A 91 -25.07 -2.03 -8.59
N ARG A 92 -25.96 -2.20 -7.60
CA ARG A 92 -27.36 -1.72 -7.67
C ARG A 92 -27.44 -0.20 -7.76
N LYS A 93 -26.53 0.53 -7.11
CA LYS A 93 -26.48 2.01 -7.16
C LYS A 93 -25.86 2.53 -8.46
N VAL A 94 -24.89 1.80 -9.03
CA VAL A 94 -24.27 2.15 -10.33
C VAL A 94 -25.20 1.80 -11.51
N PHE A 95 -25.93 0.69 -11.42
CA PHE A 95 -26.83 0.19 -12.46
C PHE A 95 -28.28 0.02 -11.96
N PRO A 96 -28.96 1.08 -11.49
CA PRO A 96 -30.27 0.95 -10.89
C PRO A 96 -31.33 0.59 -11.94
N GLN A 97 -32.20 -0.36 -11.63
CA GLN A 97 -33.17 -0.96 -12.56
C GLN A 97 -34.01 0.06 -13.33
N ASN A 98 -34.39 1.18 -12.70
CA ASN A 98 -35.20 2.23 -13.32
C ASN A 98 -34.48 3.02 -14.45
N LEU A 99 -33.16 2.95 -14.54
CA LEU A 99 -32.38 3.62 -15.58
C LEU A 99 -31.97 2.70 -16.73
N TYR A 100 -32.22 1.38 -16.62
CA TYR A 100 -31.73 0.37 -17.55
C TYR A 100 -32.87 -0.56 -17.98
N PRO A 101 -33.51 -0.30 -19.13
CA PRO A 101 -34.65 -1.08 -19.64
C PRO A 101 -34.36 -2.58 -19.79
N GLU A 102 -33.10 -2.97 -19.98
CA GLU A 102 -32.69 -4.38 -20.08
C GLU A 102 -32.91 -5.19 -18.78
N TYR A 103 -33.24 -4.53 -17.67
CA TYR A 103 -33.57 -5.13 -16.39
C TYR A 103 -35.06 -5.10 -16.05
N GLU A 104 -35.90 -4.55 -16.92
CA GLU A 104 -37.35 -4.55 -16.73
C GLU A 104 -37.89 -5.99 -16.78
N GLY A 105 -38.71 -6.38 -15.79
CA GLY A 105 -39.28 -7.72 -15.69
C GLY A 105 -38.28 -8.85 -15.39
N VAL A 106 -37.00 -8.54 -15.14
CA VAL A 106 -36.00 -9.54 -14.75
C VAL A 106 -36.18 -9.90 -13.28
N GLU A 107 -36.18 -11.20 -12.97
CA GLU A 107 -36.23 -11.71 -11.61
C GLU A 107 -35.05 -11.19 -10.76
N GLU A 108 -35.29 -10.85 -9.50
CA GLU A 108 -34.29 -10.28 -8.58
C GLU A 108 -32.95 -11.03 -8.54
N ALA A 109 -32.98 -12.37 -8.49
CA ALA A 109 -31.76 -13.17 -8.46
C ALA A 109 -30.95 -13.03 -9.77
N HIS A 110 -31.64 -12.99 -10.91
CA HIS A 110 -31.04 -12.81 -12.23
C HIS A 110 -30.53 -11.37 -12.42
N TYR A 111 -31.27 -10.37 -11.93
CA TYR A 111 -30.86 -8.98 -11.92
C TYR A 111 -29.57 -8.79 -11.11
N ALA A 112 -29.55 -9.26 -9.85
CA ALA A 112 -28.39 -9.20 -8.97
C ALA A 112 -27.14 -9.84 -9.58
N TYR A 113 -27.29 -11.00 -10.24
CA TYR A 113 -26.21 -11.65 -10.94
C TYR A 113 -25.67 -10.80 -12.11
N ARG A 114 -26.56 -10.29 -12.96
CA ARG A 114 -26.21 -9.51 -14.16
C ARG A 114 -25.47 -8.22 -13.80
N ILE A 115 -25.98 -7.44 -12.83
CA ILE A 115 -25.34 -6.18 -12.44
C ILE A 115 -23.99 -6.41 -11.77
N ARG A 116 -23.81 -7.49 -10.98
CA ARG A 116 -22.53 -7.80 -10.34
C ARG A 116 -21.46 -8.17 -11.37
N ASP A 117 -21.81 -8.98 -12.38
CA ASP A 117 -20.88 -9.31 -13.46
C ASP A 117 -20.57 -8.09 -14.34
N ARG A 118 -21.60 -7.28 -14.67
CA ARG A 118 -21.43 -6.01 -15.39
C ARG A 118 -20.53 -5.05 -14.64
N PHE A 119 -20.78 -4.83 -13.35
CA PHE A 119 -19.96 -3.97 -12.48
C PHE A 119 -18.50 -4.38 -12.46
N ARG A 120 -18.22 -5.68 -12.36
CA ARG A 120 -16.85 -6.18 -12.44
C ARG A 120 -16.22 -5.87 -13.80
N LYS A 121 -16.90 -6.21 -14.90
CA LYS A 121 -16.35 -6.13 -16.27
C LYS A 121 -16.25 -4.72 -16.81
N GLU A 122 -17.28 -3.90 -16.59
CA GLU A 122 -17.43 -2.57 -17.20
C GLU A 122 -16.92 -1.45 -16.29
N VAL A 123 -16.79 -1.67 -14.97
CA VAL A 123 -16.35 -0.62 -14.03
C VAL A 123 -15.01 -0.97 -13.39
N LEU A 124 -14.96 -2.03 -12.58
CA LEU A 124 -13.75 -2.33 -11.79
C LEU A 124 -12.54 -2.70 -12.64
N VAL A 125 -12.69 -3.60 -13.61
CA VAL A 125 -11.59 -4.05 -14.48
C VAL A 125 -10.96 -2.89 -15.28
N PRO A 126 -11.72 -2.06 -16.03
CA PRO A 126 -11.12 -0.99 -16.82
C PRO A 126 -10.51 0.11 -15.95
N LEU A 127 -11.15 0.51 -14.85
CA LEU A 127 -10.60 1.54 -13.96
C LEU A 127 -9.29 1.08 -13.30
N ARG A 128 -9.25 -0.15 -12.78
CA ARG A 128 -8.02 -0.68 -12.17
C ARG A 128 -6.88 -0.84 -13.18
N ARG A 129 -7.19 -1.13 -14.45
CA ARG A 129 -6.19 -1.19 -15.52
C ARG A 129 -5.53 0.18 -15.75
N ILE A 130 -6.31 1.26 -15.71
CA ILE A 130 -5.80 2.64 -15.88
C ILE A 130 -4.98 3.08 -14.67
N LEU A 131 -5.33 2.62 -13.48
CA LEU A 131 -4.54 2.86 -12.27
C LEU A 131 -3.17 2.17 -12.30
N GLU A 132 -2.92 1.25 -13.25
CA GLU A 132 -1.65 0.54 -13.44
C GLU A 132 -1.10 -0.08 -12.14
N LEU A 133 -2.00 -0.67 -11.35
CA LEU A 133 -1.67 -1.28 -10.07
C LEU A 133 -0.68 -2.46 -10.25
N PRO A 134 0.42 -2.53 -9.48
CA PRO A 134 1.43 -3.59 -9.63
C PRO A 134 0.82 -4.99 -9.49
N GLU A 135 -0.16 -5.16 -8.60
CA GLU A 135 -0.82 -6.43 -8.32
C GLU A 135 -1.51 -7.03 -9.55
N LEU A 136 -1.99 -6.19 -10.48
CA LEU A 136 -2.58 -6.65 -11.75
C LEU A 136 -1.54 -7.29 -12.67
N TYR A 137 -0.37 -6.67 -12.78
CA TYR A 137 0.74 -7.18 -13.58
C TYR A 137 1.30 -8.46 -12.96
N MET A 138 1.49 -8.46 -11.64
CA MET A 138 2.00 -9.61 -10.89
C MET A 138 1.06 -10.83 -11.01
N SER A 139 -0.24 -10.64 -10.77
CA SER A 139 -1.23 -11.72 -10.82
C SER A 139 -1.42 -12.30 -12.23
N SER A 140 -1.25 -11.48 -13.26
CA SER A 140 -1.29 -11.90 -14.66
C SER A 140 0.05 -12.38 -15.22
N LYS A 141 1.10 -12.42 -14.40
CA LYS A 141 2.50 -12.74 -14.77
C LYS A 141 3.07 -11.85 -15.89
N ARG A 142 2.54 -10.64 -16.04
CA ARG A 142 2.96 -9.64 -17.04
C ARG A 142 4.05 -8.73 -16.47
N TRP A 143 5.12 -9.32 -15.96
CA TRP A 143 6.22 -8.59 -15.33
C TRP A 143 6.91 -7.64 -16.31
N ASN A 144 7.09 -8.11 -17.55
CA ASN A 144 7.75 -7.42 -18.66
C ASN A 144 7.15 -6.05 -19.07
N VAL A 145 5.96 -5.70 -18.59
CA VAL A 145 5.29 -4.42 -18.85
C VAL A 145 4.97 -3.63 -17.57
N LEU A 146 5.39 -4.13 -16.40
CA LEU A 146 5.15 -3.44 -15.13
C LEU A 146 5.87 -2.08 -15.11
N PRO A 147 5.16 -0.97 -14.85
CA PRO A 147 5.74 0.38 -14.84
C PRO A 147 6.31 0.75 -13.46
N TYR A 148 7.59 0.44 -13.21
CA TYR A 148 8.23 0.67 -11.91
C TYR A 148 8.16 2.11 -11.38
N SER A 149 8.20 3.11 -12.27
CA SER A 149 8.09 4.53 -11.91
C SER A 149 6.74 4.92 -11.29
N ARG A 150 5.70 4.09 -11.49
CA ARG A 150 4.35 4.31 -10.94
C ARG A 150 4.06 3.48 -9.70
N VAL A 151 4.97 2.59 -9.31
CA VAL A 151 4.79 1.74 -8.13
C VAL A 151 4.84 2.62 -6.88
N PRO A 152 3.79 2.63 -6.03
CA PRO A 152 3.78 3.38 -4.78
C PRO A 152 4.90 2.94 -3.83
N SER A 153 5.34 3.83 -2.93
CA SER A 153 6.48 3.58 -2.03
C SER A 153 6.33 2.31 -1.20
N VAL A 154 5.18 2.14 -0.54
CA VAL A 154 4.86 0.97 0.28
C VAL A 154 4.83 -0.31 -0.56
N ALA A 155 4.24 -0.24 -1.76
CA ALA A 155 4.18 -1.38 -2.67
C ALA A 155 5.59 -1.76 -3.17
N MET A 156 6.46 -0.78 -3.39
CA MET A 156 7.85 -1.00 -3.77
C MET A 156 8.58 -1.81 -2.70
N THR A 157 8.46 -1.38 -1.43
CA THR A 157 9.08 -2.08 -0.29
C THR A 157 8.52 -3.48 -0.11
N HIS A 158 7.20 -3.65 -0.22
CA HIS A 158 6.53 -4.93 0.00
C HIS A 158 6.80 -5.94 -1.13
N TYR A 159 6.84 -5.48 -2.39
CA TYR A 159 6.96 -6.36 -3.56
C TYR A 159 8.39 -6.49 -4.11
N LYS A 160 9.39 -5.81 -3.53
CA LYS A 160 10.80 -5.85 -4.00
C LYS A 160 11.32 -7.26 -4.26
N LYS A 161 11.03 -8.22 -3.37
CA LYS A 161 11.45 -9.63 -3.52
C LYS A 161 10.83 -10.29 -4.76
N HIS A 162 9.58 -9.95 -5.06
CA HIS A 162 8.91 -10.45 -6.25
C HIS A 162 9.46 -9.82 -7.52
N PHE A 163 9.83 -8.53 -7.49
CA PHE A 163 10.47 -7.85 -8.62
C PHE A 163 11.82 -8.46 -8.93
N LEU A 164 12.68 -8.64 -7.92
CA LEU A 164 13.98 -9.32 -8.08
C LEU A 164 13.80 -10.75 -8.60
N LYS A 165 12.86 -11.51 -8.05
CA LYS A 165 12.64 -12.91 -8.46
C LYS A 165 12.12 -13.08 -9.90
N HIS A 166 11.32 -12.15 -10.40
CA HIS A 166 10.57 -12.33 -11.65
C HIS A 166 10.98 -11.38 -12.78
N ASP A 167 11.67 -10.28 -12.49
CA ASP A 167 12.09 -9.26 -13.46
C ASP A 167 13.36 -8.51 -13.00
N GLU A 168 14.34 -9.27 -12.50
CA GLU A 168 15.59 -8.80 -11.93
C GLU A 168 16.29 -7.73 -12.78
N VAL A 169 16.44 -8.01 -14.09
CA VAL A 169 17.20 -7.17 -15.01
C VAL A 169 16.56 -5.80 -15.17
N ARG A 170 15.25 -5.72 -15.45
CA ARG A 170 14.55 -4.43 -15.61
C ARG A 170 14.41 -3.70 -14.29
N PHE A 171 14.27 -4.43 -13.19
CA PHE A 171 14.19 -3.84 -11.87
C PHE A 171 15.52 -3.17 -11.49
N ASN A 172 16.65 -3.86 -11.64
CA ASN A 172 17.97 -3.30 -11.40
C ASN A 172 18.31 -2.16 -12.36
N GLU A 173 17.90 -2.25 -13.63
CA GLU A 173 18.02 -1.13 -14.57
C GLU A 173 17.22 0.10 -14.09
N PHE A 174 16.01 -0.10 -13.58
CA PHE A 174 15.21 0.98 -12.99
C PHE A 174 15.89 1.59 -11.76
N LEU A 175 16.40 0.77 -10.82
CA LEU A 175 17.12 1.28 -9.65
C LEU A 175 18.36 2.08 -10.05
N GLY A 176 19.13 1.61 -11.04
CA GLY A 176 20.27 2.34 -11.58
C GLY A 176 19.88 3.69 -12.23
N LYS A 177 18.73 3.76 -12.92
CA LYS A 177 18.19 5.03 -13.43
C LYS A 177 17.78 5.98 -12.32
N VAL A 178 17.21 5.47 -11.22
CA VAL A 178 16.85 6.29 -10.05
C VAL A 178 18.12 6.83 -9.38
N GLU A 179 19.16 6.01 -9.25
CA GLU A 179 20.45 6.42 -8.68
C GLU A 179 21.12 7.54 -9.49
N LYS A 180 21.02 7.48 -10.82
CA LYS A 180 21.50 8.53 -11.73
C LYS A 180 20.61 9.78 -11.78
N GLY A 181 19.44 9.74 -11.14
CA GLY A 181 18.44 10.83 -11.21
C GLY A 181 17.63 10.88 -12.52
N GLU A 182 17.73 9.85 -13.38
CA GLU A 182 16.98 9.74 -14.64
C GLU A 182 15.54 9.26 -14.43
N ALA A 183 15.27 8.62 -13.29
CA ALA A 183 13.95 8.19 -12.87
C ALA A 183 13.68 8.57 -11.40
N LYS A 184 12.41 8.53 -11.00
CA LYS A 184 12.00 8.79 -9.61
C LYS A 184 11.41 7.52 -9.00
N ILE A 185 11.81 7.24 -7.76
CA ILE A 185 11.17 6.26 -6.89
C ILE A 185 10.21 6.98 -5.94
N ALA A 186 9.06 6.37 -5.67
CA ALA A 186 8.13 6.92 -4.68
C ALA A 186 8.67 6.66 -3.26
N ALA A 187 8.66 7.70 -2.41
CA ALA A 187 8.98 7.61 -0.99
C ALA A 187 7.92 8.24 -0.07
N GLY A 188 7.00 9.06 -0.60
CA GLY A 188 6.18 9.97 0.22
C GLY A 188 5.18 9.36 1.20
N ALA A 189 4.81 8.08 1.06
CA ALA A 189 3.93 7.41 2.01
C ALA A 189 4.68 6.58 3.08
N LEU A 190 6.00 6.44 2.96
CA LEU A 190 6.81 5.73 3.96
C LEU A 190 7.26 6.70 5.06
N LEU A 191 7.24 6.23 6.29
CA LEU A 191 7.84 6.91 7.42
C LEU A 191 9.34 6.57 7.52
N PRO A 192 10.18 7.46 8.09
CA PRO A 192 11.64 7.24 8.15
C PRO A 192 12.03 5.90 8.77
N HIS A 193 11.36 5.50 9.87
CA HIS A 193 11.63 4.25 10.56
C HIS A 193 11.20 3.01 9.76
N GLU A 194 10.17 3.11 8.91
CA GLU A 194 9.76 2.02 8.02
C GLU A 194 10.82 1.76 6.94
N ILE A 195 11.51 2.82 6.48
CA ILE A 195 12.62 2.70 5.53
C ILE A 195 13.80 2.01 6.20
N ILE A 196 14.21 2.48 7.39
CA ILE A 196 15.34 1.89 8.12
C ILE A 196 15.06 0.44 8.50
N LYS A 197 13.86 0.12 8.99
CA LYS A 197 13.45 -1.25 9.30
C LYS A 197 13.59 -2.20 8.10
N SER A 198 13.40 -1.68 6.88
CA SER A 198 13.54 -2.49 5.67
C SER A 198 14.99 -2.83 5.30
N LEU A 199 15.98 -2.26 6.01
CA LEU A 199 17.42 -2.60 5.93
C LEU A 199 17.77 -3.82 6.77
N THR A 200 17.19 -3.92 7.97
CA THR A 200 17.51 -4.98 8.96
C THR A 200 16.97 -6.36 8.59
N ASP A 201 16.21 -6.47 7.50
CA ASP A 201 15.64 -7.74 7.02
C ASP A 201 16.68 -8.75 6.48
N GLY A 202 17.99 -8.47 6.61
CA GLY A 202 19.08 -9.44 6.40
C GLY A 202 19.35 -9.84 4.95
N GLU A 203 18.89 -9.05 3.98
CA GLU A 203 18.99 -9.38 2.55
C GLU A 203 19.92 -8.41 1.82
N GLN A 204 21.00 -8.92 1.22
CA GLN A 204 22.06 -8.14 0.56
C GLN A 204 21.54 -7.13 -0.49
N ASP A 205 20.40 -7.41 -1.14
CA ASP A 205 19.82 -6.56 -2.19
C ASP A 205 18.65 -5.68 -1.70
N ALA A 206 18.19 -5.88 -0.46
CA ALA A 206 17.09 -5.11 0.14
C ALA A 206 17.48 -3.66 0.47
N GLY A 207 18.77 -3.41 0.65
CA GLY A 207 19.33 -2.11 1.01
C GLY A 207 19.18 -1.05 -0.06
N GLN A 208 19.29 -1.42 -1.35
CA GLN A 208 19.29 -0.44 -2.43
C GLN A 208 17.94 0.30 -2.56
N VAL A 209 16.82 -0.40 -2.41
CA VAL A 209 15.49 0.23 -2.45
C VAL A 209 15.32 1.20 -1.27
N ALA A 210 15.71 0.78 -0.07
CA ALA A 210 15.63 1.60 1.13
C ALA A 210 16.50 2.86 1.02
N GLU A 211 17.74 2.69 0.55
CA GLU A 211 18.69 3.77 0.28
C GLU A 211 18.11 4.81 -0.69
N LEU A 212 17.55 4.36 -1.82
CA LEU A 212 16.97 5.27 -2.82
C LEU A 212 15.69 5.95 -2.31
N GLN A 213 14.87 5.25 -1.52
CA GLN A 213 13.68 5.84 -0.88
C GLN A 213 14.08 6.87 0.18
N TRP A 214 15.12 6.61 0.96
CA TRP A 214 15.67 7.55 1.93
C TRP A 214 16.21 8.81 1.27
N LYS A 215 17.09 8.65 0.27
CA LYS A 215 17.62 9.77 -0.52
C LYS A 215 16.51 10.63 -1.12
N ARG A 216 15.46 9.99 -1.65
CA ARG A 216 14.28 10.70 -2.17
C ARG A 216 13.57 11.51 -1.07
N MET A 217 13.34 10.93 0.10
CA MET A 217 12.70 11.61 1.23
C MET A 217 13.49 12.83 1.70
N VAL A 218 14.81 12.68 1.88
CA VAL A 218 15.71 13.76 2.30
C VAL A 218 15.75 14.87 1.25
N SER A 219 15.79 14.53 -0.03
CA SER A 219 15.72 15.50 -1.13
C SER A 219 14.40 16.27 -1.11
N ASP A 220 13.27 15.58 -1.03
CA ASP A 220 11.93 16.18 -1.05
C ASP A 220 11.69 17.13 0.14
N LEU A 221 12.30 16.82 1.29
CA LEU A 221 12.26 17.70 2.47
C LEU A 221 13.24 18.86 2.35
N SER A 222 14.46 18.61 1.86
CA SER A 222 15.47 19.65 1.65
C SER A 222 15.01 20.71 0.65
N GLU A 223 14.25 20.33 -0.38
CA GLU A 223 13.64 21.25 -1.34
C GLU A 223 12.65 22.23 -0.69
N LYS A 224 12.03 21.85 0.45
CA LYS A 224 11.14 22.73 1.23
C LYS A 224 11.90 23.65 2.18
N GLY A 225 13.17 23.36 2.45
CA GLY A 225 14.04 24.13 3.32
C GLY A 225 14.91 23.25 4.21
N LYS A 226 16.03 23.83 4.67
CA LYS A 226 16.93 23.21 5.65
C LYS A 226 16.71 23.77 7.05
N LEU A 227 17.07 22.98 8.04
CA LEU A 227 16.98 23.37 9.45
C LEU A 227 18.23 24.17 9.84
N LYS A 228 18.03 25.39 10.32
CA LYS A 228 19.10 26.27 10.80
C LYS A 228 19.27 26.12 12.30
N ASN A 229 20.52 25.99 12.76
CA ASN A 229 20.86 25.88 14.19
C ASN A 229 20.03 24.82 14.94
N CYS A 230 19.79 23.68 14.28
CA CYS A 230 19.05 22.56 14.84
C CYS A 230 20.00 21.38 15.07
N ILE A 231 19.85 20.71 16.20
CA ILE A 231 20.54 19.46 16.50
C ILE A 231 19.53 18.48 17.09
N ALA A 232 19.55 17.24 16.62
CA ALA A 232 18.71 16.18 17.17
C ALA A 232 19.32 15.65 18.47
N VAL A 233 18.47 15.46 19.48
CA VAL A 233 18.81 14.78 20.72
C VAL A 233 18.02 13.47 20.73
N CYS A 234 18.73 12.35 20.68
CA CYS A 234 18.16 11.02 20.47
C CYS A 234 18.21 10.23 21.77
N ASP A 235 17.05 9.94 22.37
CA ASP A 235 16.97 8.98 23.48
C ASP A 235 17.23 7.58 22.94
N VAL A 236 18.39 7.04 23.32
CA VAL A 236 18.84 5.70 22.99
C VAL A 236 18.94 4.84 24.24
N SER A 237 18.21 5.19 25.31
CA SER A 237 18.19 4.39 26.54
C SER A 237 17.53 3.02 26.31
N GLY A 238 17.86 2.04 27.14
CA GLY A 238 17.24 0.69 27.06
C GLY A 238 15.71 0.67 27.17
N SER A 239 15.08 1.74 27.67
CA SER A 239 13.61 1.88 27.68
C SER A 239 12.99 2.08 26.29
N MET A 240 13.81 2.46 25.32
CA MET A 240 13.40 2.72 23.94
C MET A 240 13.37 1.46 23.07
N ASP A 241 13.66 0.28 23.62
CA ASP A 241 13.74 -0.99 22.87
C ASP A 241 12.52 -1.23 21.94
N GLY A 242 12.80 -1.74 20.74
CA GLY A 242 11.83 -1.94 19.67
C GLY A 242 11.54 -0.69 18.83
N THR A 243 10.26 -0.48 18.47
CA THR A 243 9.85 0.59 17.56
C THR A 243 10.18 2.01 18.04
N PRO A 244 10.14 2.37 19.34
CA PRO A 244 10.59 3.68 19.80
C PRO A 244 12.04 3.98 19.40
N MET A 245 12.93 2.99 19.49
CA MET A 245 14.32 3.10 19.04
C MET A 245 14.41 3.29 17.52
N GLU A 246 13.72 2.45 16.74
CA GLU A 246 13.66 2.57 15.27
C GLU A 246 13.23 3.98 14.86
N VAL A 247 12.22 4.56 15.54
CA VAL A 247 11.72 5.92 15.30
C VAL A 247 12.73 6.98 15.70
N CYS A 248 13.35 6.85 16.88
CA CYS A 248 14.31 7.80 17.41
C CYS A 248 15.54 7.92 16.50
N VAL A 249 16.14 6.78 16.14
CA VAL A 249 17.29 6.69 15.23
C VAL A 249 16.94 7.27 13.86
N ALA A 250 15.79 6.89 13.29
CA ALA A 250 15.40 7.37 11.98
C ALA A 250 15.14 8.89 11.95
N LEU A 251 14.46 9.44 12.95
CA LEU A 251 14.23 10.87 13.04
C LEU A 251 15.52 11.64 13.34
N GLY A 252 16.38 11.11 14.21
CA GLY A 252 17.69 11.67 14.52
C GLY A 252 18.57 11.81 13.28
N LEU A 253 18.66 10.73 12.50
CA LEU A 253 19.39 10.70 11.24
C LEU A 253 18.79 11.69 10.23
N LEU A 254 17.47 11.69 10.06
CA LEU A 254 16.79 12.59 9.13
C LEU A 254 17.02 14.07 9.49
N LEU A 255 16.86 14.43 10.76
CA LEU A 255 17.10 15.79 11.25
C LEU A 255 18.55 16.21 11.07
N SER A 256 19.49 15.29 11.32
CA SER A 256 20.91 15.52 11.10
C SER A 256 21.22 15.81 9.62
N GLU A 257 20.64 15.06 8.68
CA GLU A 257 20.85 15.30 7.24
C GLU A 257 20.17 16.58 6.72
N LEU A 258 19.04 16.97 7.32
CA LEU A 258 18.33 18.21 6.99
C LEU A 258 18.93 19.47 7.64
N SER A 259 19.77 19.30 8.65
CA SER A 259 20.41 20.41 9.35
C SER A 259 21.55 21.01 8.54
N GLU A 260 21.72 22.32 8.63
CA GLU A 260 22.86 23.03 8.04
C GLU A 260 24.15 22.81 8.87
N HIS A 261 25.30 23.21 8.30
CA HIS A 261 26.54 23.28 9.07
C HIS A 261 26.40 24.26 10.25
N PRO A 262 27.04 23.97 11.40
CA PRO A 262 27.99 22.89 11.66
C PRO A 262 27.36 21.58 12.19
N TRP A 263 26.03 21.49 12.22
CA TRP A 263 25.28 20.41 12.89
C TRP A 263 24.97 19.23 11.97
N ASN A 264 25.03 19.44 10.65
CA ASN A 264 24.90 18.36 9.67
C ASN A 264 25.83 17.17 10.01
N GLY A 265 25.26 15.96 10.01
CA GLY A 265 26.00 14.73 10.31
C GLY A 265 26.30 14.52 11.79
N LYS A 266 25.63 15.22 12.70
CA LYS A 266 25.81 15.08 14.16
C LYS A 266 24.48 14.96 14.89
N VAL A 267 24.49 14.21 15.98
CA VAL A 267 23.37 14.09 16.94
C VAL A 267 23.91 14.10 18.36
N ILE A 268 23.07 14.40 19.34
CA ILE A 268 23.39 14.19 20.75
C ILE A 268 22.67 12.91 21.19
N THR A 269 23.39 11.94 21.74
CA THR A 269 22.76 10.79 22.39
C THR A 269 22.27 11.20 23.78
N PHE A 270 21.07 10.74 24.16
CA PHE A 270 20.52 10.91 25.49
C PHE A 270 20.54 9.57 26.19
N SER A 271 21.49 9.43 27.11
CA SER A 271 21.70 8.27 27.97
C SER A 271 22.25 8.74 29.34
N ALA A 272 22.81 7.83 30.13
CA ALA A 272 23.49 8.18 31.38
C ALA A 272 24.66 9.17 31.18
N LYS A 273 25.28 9.19 29.98
CA LYS A 273 26.35 10.12 29.62
C LYS A 273 26.12 10.67 28.20
N PRO A 274 25.38 11.79 28.05
CA PRO A 274 25.13 12.38 26.75
C PRO A 274 26.42 12.77 26.02
N GLN A 275 26.55 12.37 24.76
CA GLN A 275 27.70 12.73 23.92
C GLN A 275 27.26 13.33 22.59
N LEU A 276 28.07 14.25 22.07
CA LEU A 276 27.92 14.72 20.70
C LEU A 276 28.50 13.68 19.77
N HIS A 277 27.62 12.89 19.17
CA HIS A 277 27.98 11.84 18.22
C HIS A 277 28.08 12.38 16.80
N LYS A 278 29.11 11.95 16.07
CA LYS A 278 29.25 12.21 14.66
C LYS A 278 28.84 10.94 13.91
N ILE A 279 27.83 11.06 13.05
CA ILE A 279 27.32 9.92 12.28
C ILE A 279 28.40 9.51 11.26
N GLU A 280 28.77 8.24 11.28
CA GLU A 280 29.73 7.65 10.35
C GLU A 280 29.02 6.80 9.28
N GLY A 281 29.66 6.58 8.14
CA GLY A 281 29.09 5.76 7.05
C GLY A 281 28.69 6.55 5.80
N ASN A 282 28.63 5.84 4.68
CA ASN A 282 28.35 6.41 3.35
C ASN A 282 26.96 6.03 2.83
N ASP A 283 26.37 4.97 3.36
CA ASP A 283 25.03 4.48 3.04
C ASP A 283 24.13 4.50 4.28
N LEU A 284 22.82 4.35 4.08
CA LEU A 284 21.83 4.38 5.15
C LEU A 284 22.10 3.28 6.19
N HIS A 285 22.57 2.11 5.76
CA HIS A 285 22.86 1.00 6.66
C HIS A 285 23.97 1.36 7.65
N SER A 286 25.16 1.72 7.15
CA SER A 286 26.29 2.13 7.98
C SER A 286 25.99 3.35 8.86
N LYS A 287 25.23 4.32 8.36
CA LYS A 287 24.78 5.48 9.16
C LYS A 287 23.84 5.09 10.29
N THR A 288 22.96 4.12 10.04
CA THR A 288 22.03 3.63 11.06
C THR A 288 22.78 2.79 12.10
N ASP A 289 23.68 1.91 11.67
CA ASP A 289 24.52 1.09 12.56
C ASP A 289 25.37 1.96 13.48
N SER A 290 25.95 3.04 12.96
CA SER A 290 26.71 4.03 13.74
C SER A 290 25.90 4.61 14.91
N LEU A 291 24.56 4.63 14.83
CA LEU A 291 23.67 5.07 15.91
C LEU A 291 23.21 3.92 16.82
N PHE A 292 23.10 2.70 16.30
CA PHE A 292 22.74 1.51 17.09
C PHE A 292 23.92 0.96 17.89
N ASP A 293 25.16 1.07 17.40
CA ASP A 293 26.35 0.57 18.10
C ASP A 293 26.61 1.34 19.40
N GLU A 294 26.28 2.63 19.45
CA GLU A 294 26.28 3.42 20.69
C GLU A 294 25.28 2.90 21.73
N TRP A 295 24.16 2.29 21.31
CA TRP A 295 23.21 1.66 22.22
C TRP A 295 23.72 0.31 22.75
N ASN A 296 24.34 -0.51 21.89
CA ASN A 296 24.89 -1.81 22.30
C ASN A 296 26.20 -1.69 23.12
N GLY A 297 26.80 -0.50 23.17
CA GLY A 297 28.03 -0.20 23.90
C GLY A 297 27.85 0.22 25.36
N GLU A 298 26.62 0.44 25.83
CA GLU A 298 26.27 0.74 27.24
C GLU A 298 25.78 -0.49 28.01
#